data_AF-A0A1V5TXE2-F1
#
_entry.id   AF-A0A1V5TXE2-F1
#
_cell.length_a   1.000
_cell.length_b   1.000
_cell.length_c   1.000
_cell.angle_alpha   90.00
_cell.angle_beta   90.00
_cell.angle_gamma   90.00
#
_symmetry.space_group_name_H-M   'P 1'
#
loop_
_entity.id
_entity.type
_entity.pdbx_description
1 polymer ?
#
loop_
_entity_poly.entity_id
_entity_poly.type
_entity_poly.pdbx_seq_one_letter_code
_entity_poly.pdbx_strand_id
1 'polypeptide(L)'
;MDTEALIKSIRRGDEDAVRELIRTRGAAVFTHAMALCEWDKPLARALVSETFRNVIAHLRAFPDEMISDAGLAELLDAEMVEAVHRQCIRNASGALDDTPLKTIRSKKHEVKPTEPARSRAAKRAIIGFQMTLLVLLAIAALWLMCGILMSMKWMPYADLGYTWFNRTFFEVF
;
A
#
# COMPACT_ATOMS: atom_id res chain seq x y z
N MET A 1 -22.00 14.09 -20.56
CA MET A 1 -22.07 12.63 -20.35
C MET A 1 -23.48 12.33 -19.90
N ASP A 2 -24.13 11.32 -20.47
CA ASP A 2 -25.44 10.90 -19.98
C ASP A 2 -25.23 9.98 -18.76
N THR A 3 -25.35 10.56 -17.58
CA THR A 3 -25.09 9.87 -16.30
C THR A 3 -26.12 8.76 -16.05
N GLU A 4 -27.36 8.94 -16.51
CA GLU A 4 -28.40 7.93 -16.36
C GLU A 4 -28.13 6.71 -17.24
N ALA A 5 -27.73 6.93 -18.49
CA ALA A 5 -27.30 5.86 -19.38
C ALA A 5 -26.07 5.11 -18.82
N LEU A 6 -25.11 5.84 -18.23
CA LEU A 6 -23.92 5.24 -17.63
C LEU A 6 -24.26 4.37 -16.42
N ILE A 7 -25.10 4.86 -15.50
CA ILE A 7 -25.54 4.12 -14.30
C ILE A 7 -26.31 2.86 -14.71
N LYS A 8 -27.16 2.96 -15.73
CA LYS A 8 -27.90 1.82 -16.27
C LYS A 8 -26.98 0.73 -16.84
N SER A 9 -25.87 1.12 -17.48
CA SER A 9 -24.85 0.16 -17.93
C SER A 9 -24.07 -0.45 -16.77
N ILE A 10 -23.69 0.32 -15.75
CA ILE A 10 -23.01 -0.18 -14.53
C ILE A 10 -23.88 -1.22 -13.80
N ARG A 11 -25.20 -0.97 -13.72
CA ARG A 11 -26.19 -1.91 -13.16
C ARG A 11 -26.23 -3.25 -13.89
N ARG A 12 -26.03 -3.24 -15.21
CA ARG A 12 -25.96 -4.45 -16.03
C ARG A 12 -24.63 -5.21 -15.89
N GLY A 13 -23.67 -4.67 -15.14
CA GLY A 13 -22.34 -5.27 -14.98
C GLY A 13 -21.37 -4.91 -16.10
N ASP A 14 -21.62 -3.83 -16.85
CA ASP A 14 -20.70 -3.36 -17.88
C ASP A 14 -19.44 -2.74 -17.25
N GLU A 15 -18.30 -3.41 -17.42
CA GLU A 15 -17.00 -2.98 -16.89
C GLU A 15 -16.43 -1.76 -17.65
N ASP A 16 -16.85 -1.52 -18.90
CA ASP A 16 -16.41 -0.34 -19.65
C ASP A 16 -17.13 0.92 -19.14
N ALA A 17 -18.40 0.79 -18.74
CA ALA A 17 -19.13 1.86 -18.07
C ALA A 17 -18.52 2.21 -16.69
N VAL A 18 -18.05 1.20 -15.95
CA VAL A 18 -17.30 1.42 -14.69
C VAL A 18 -16.00 2.16 -14.95
N ARG A 19 -15.25 1.76 -15.99
CA ARG A 19 -13.99 2.43 -16.36
C ARG A 19 -14.23 3.88 -16.76
N GLU A 20 -15.32 4.16 -17.47
CA GLU A 20 -15.70 5.51 -17.88
C GLU A 20 -16.11 6.39 -16.70
N LEU A 21 -16.80 5.82 -15.69
CA LEU A 21 -17.09 6.51 -14.43
C LEU A 21 -15.79 6.92 -13.72
N ILE A 22 -14.86 5.99 -13.59
CA ILE A 22 -13.55 6.24 -12.95
C ILE A 22 -12.76 7.27 -13.76
N ARG A 23 -12.79 7.21 -15.09
CA ARG A 23 -12.10 8.17 -15.95
C ARG A 23 -12.63 9.60 -15.76
N THR A 24 -13.95 9.73 -15.63
CA THR A 24 -14.62 11.03 -15.57
C THR A 24 -14.58 11.64 -14.16
N ARG A 25 -14.79 10.83 -13.12
CA ARG A 25 -14.90 11.30 -11.73
C ARG A 25 -13.66 11.04 -10.89
N GLY A 26 -12.77 10.15 -11.32
CA GLY A 26 -11.62 9.71 -10.54
C GLY A 26 -10.66 10.82 -10.16
N ALA A 27 -10.46 11.83 -11.01
CA ALA A 27 -9.60 12.97 -10.68
C ALA A 27 -10.16 13.82 -9.54
N ALA A 28 -11.47 14.08 -9.53
CA ALA A 28 -12.13 14.85 -8.48
C ALA A 28 -12.12 14.08 -7.15
N VAL A 29 -12.51 12.80 -7.18
CA VAL A 29 -12.51 11.91 -6.00
C VAL A 29 -11.10 11.74 -5.44
N PHE A 30 -10.08 11.60 -6.30
CA PHE A 30 -8.69 11.52 -5.86
C PHE A 30 -8.18 12.82 -5.22
N THR A 31 -8.56 13.97 -5.76
CA THR A 31 -8.17 15.27 -5.19
C THR A 31 -8.80 15.46 -3.80
N HIS A 32 -10.06 15.08 -3.64
CA HIS A 32 -10.75 15.13 -2.36
C HIS A 32 -10.13 14.13 -1.37
N ALA A 33 -9.83 12.90 -1.79
CA ALA A 33 -9.12 11.92 -0.96
C ALA A 33 -7.73 12.41 -0.51
N MET A 34 -6.98 13.08 -1.39
CA MET A 34 -5.68 13.67 -1.06
C MET A 34 -5.78 14.76 -0.01
N ALA A 35 -6.84 15.59 -0.06
CA ALA A 35 -7.10 16.63 0.93
C ALA A 35 -7.41 16.02 2.32
N LEU A 36 -8.12 14.89 2.35
CA LEU A 36 -8.47 14.19 3.59
C LEU A 36 -7.30 13.38 4.18
N CYS A 37 -6.36 12.95 3.35
CA CYS A 37 -5.25 12.06 3.75
C CYS A 37 -3.91 12.79 3.93
N GLU A 38 -3.89 14.10 4.19
CA GLU A 38 -2.65 14.88 4.36
C GLU A 38 -1.61 14.65 3.24
N TRP A 39 -2.07 14.49 1.99
CA TRP A 39 -1.23 14.21 0.83
C TRP A 39 -0.53 12.84 0.80
N ASP A 40 -0.95 11.89 1.63
CA ASP A 40 -0.49 10.51 1.58
C ASP A 40 -1.07 9.76 0.35
N LYS A 41 -0.27 9.71 -0.72
CA LYS A 41 -0.66 9.09 -2.01
C LYS A 41 -1.13 7.63 -1.92
N PRO A 42 -0.41 6.70 -1.26
CA PRO A 42 -0.88 5.32 -1.12
C PRO A 42 -2.20 5.22 -0.34
N LEU A 43 -2.40 6.04 0.70
CA LEU A 43 -3.63 6.06 1.48
C LEU A 43 -4.80 6.59 0.66
N ALA A 44 -4.60 7.72 -0.04
CA ALA A 44 -5.62 8.30 -0.93
C ALA A 44 -6.04 7.33 -2.03
N ARG A 45 -5.10 6.58 -2.64
CA ARG A 45 -5.43 5.54 -3.63
C ARG A 45 -6.27 4.40 -3.06
N ALA A 46 -5.95 3.95 -1.85
CA ALA A 46 -6.72 2.92 -1.17
C ALA A 46 -8.14 3.41 -0.89
N LEU A 47 -8.27 4.64 -0.41
CA LEU A 47 -9.53 5.29 -0.11
C LEU A 47 -10.43 5.39 -1.36
N VAL A 48 -9.87 5.89 -2.47
CA VAL A 48 -10.55 6.03 -3.77
C VAL A 48 -11.01 4.69 -4.31
N SER A 49 -10.16 3.66 -4.22
CA SER A 49 -10.50 2.32 -4.70
C SER A 49 -11.64 1.69 -3.88
N GLU A 50 -11.69 1.98 -2.59
CA GLU A 50 -12.75 1.52 -1.69
C GLU A 50 -14.07 2.25 -1.98
N THR A 51 -14.02 3.57 -2.17
CA THR A 51 -15.21 4.38 -2.51
C THR A 51 -15.86 3.92 -3.79
N PHE A 52 -15.10 3.82 -4.88
CA PHE A 52 -15.67 3.37 -6.15
C PHE A 52 -16.25 1.96 -6.04
N ARG A 53 -15.60 1.06 -5.29
CA ARG A 53 -16.13 -0.30 -5.07
C ARG A 53 -17.48 -0.28 -4.37
N ASN A 54 -17.61 0.49 -3.29
CA ASN A 54 -18.85 0.56 -2.52
C ASN A 54 -19.96 1.26 -3.30
N VAL A 55 -19.64 2.34 -4.00
CA VAL A 55 -20.59 3.02 -4.88
C VAL A 55 -21.08 2.07 -5.98
N ILE A 56 -20.19 1.33 -6.65
CA ILE A 56 -20.60 0.36 -7.68
C ILE A 56 -21.47 -0.74 -7.07
N ALA A 57 -21.12 -1.23 -5.87
CA ALA A 57 -21.93 -2.23 -5.17
C ALA A 57 -23.33 -1.69 -4.83
N HIS A 58 -23.42 -0.44 -4.37
CA HIS A 58 -24.67 0.25 -4.08
C HIS A 58 -25.52 0.41 -5.35
N LEU A 59 -24.93 0.91 -6.44
CA LEU A 59 -25.61 1.07 -7.72
C LEU A 59 -26.17 -0.24 -8.27
N ARG A 60 -25.47 -1.36 -8.05
CA ARG A 60 -25.92 -2.71 -8.45
C ARG A 60 -26.99 -3.27 -7.52
N ALA A 61 -26.94 -2.95 -6.22
CA ALA A 61 -27.91 -3.41 -5.24
C ALA A 61 -29.28 -2.70 -5.40
N PHE A 62 -29.29 -1.45 -5.87
CA PHE A 62 -30.49 -0.63 -6.05
C PHE A 62 -30.72 -0.30 -7.53
N PRO A 63 -31.21 -1.26 -8.35
CA PRO A 63 -31.34 -1.10 -9.79
C PRO A 63 -32.47 -0.14 -10.24
N ASP A 64 -33.44 0.12 -9.37
CA ASP A 64 -34.61 0.96 -9.67
C ASP A 64 -34.45 2.40 -9.18
N GLU A 65 -33.37 2.71 -8.46
CA GLU A 65 -33.15 4.05 -7.92
C GLU A 65 -32.80 5.04 -9.04
N MET A 66 -33.48 6.18 -9.11
CA MET A 66 -33.10 7.24 -10.03
C MET A 66 -32.04 8.11 -9.38
N ILE A 67 -30.84 8.08 -9.96
CA ILE A 67 -29.70 8.85 -9.46
C ILE A 67 -29.32 9.86 -10.53
N SER A 68 -29.51 11.13 -10.20
CA SER A 68 -29.05 12.24 -11.03
C SER A 68 -27.54 12.37 -10.96
N ASP A 69 -26.96 13.17 -11.85
CA ASP A 69 -25.52 13.45 -11.84
C ASP A 69 -25.04 14.08 -10.51
N ALA A 70 -25.86 14.95 -9.92
CA ALA A 70 -25.60 15.53 -8.60
C ALA A 70 -25.71 14.49 -7.49
N GLY A 71 -26.73 13.62 -7.54
CA GLY A 71 -26.90 12.55 -6.55
C GLY A 71 -25.76 11.53 -6.60
N LEU A 72 -25.19 11.26 -7.79
CA LEU A 72 -24.02 10.39 -7.92
C LEU A 72 -22.77 11.01 -7.28
N ALA A 73 -22.59 12.33 -7.42
CA ALA A 73 -21.48 13.05 -6.78
C ALA A 73 -21.64 13.06 -5.24
N GLU A 74 -22.84 13.30 -4.74
CA GLU A 74 -23.15 13.24 -3.32
C GLU A 74 -22.92 11.84 -2.74
N LEU A 75 -23.32 10.79 -3.46
CA LEU A 75 -23.06 9.40 -3.07
C LEU A 75 -21.56 9.09 -3.00
N LEU A 76 -20.77 9.58 -3.96
CA LEU A 76 -19.31 9.44 -3.96
C LEU A 76 -18.67 10.13 -2.76
N ASP A 77 -19.10 11.36 -2.44
CA ASP A 77 -18.58 12.11 -1.30
C ASP A 77 -19.00 11.48 0.05
N ALA A 78 -20.26 11.05 0.18
CA ALA A 78 -20.77 10.37 1.37
C ALA A 78 -20.00 9.06 1.65
N GLU A 79 -19.83 8.21 0.64
CA GLU A 79 -19.05 6.98 0.77
C GLU A 79 -17.57 7.27 1.06
N MET A 80 -17.03 8.40 0.60
CA MET A 80 -15.64 8.79 0.89
C MET A 80 -15.45 9.14 2.35
N VAL A 81 -16.36 9.92 2.92
CA VAL A 81 -16.37 10.23 4.35
C VAL A 81 -16.50 8.96 5.18
N GLU A 82 -17.40 8.06 4.79
CA GLU A 82 -17.52 6.76 5.45
C GLU A 82 -16.26 5.89 5.30
N ALA A 83 -15.63 5.88 4.12
CA ALA A 83 -14.40 5.14 3.89
C ALA A 83 -13.25 5.65 4.77
N VAL A 84 -13.15 6.97 4.96
CA VAL A 84 -12.20 7.59 5.90
C VAL A 84 -12.51 7.16 7.32
N HIS A 85 -13.78 7.26 7.74
CA HIS A 85 -14.19 6.85 9.09
C HIS A 85 -13.84 5.38 9.37
N ARG A 86 -14.16 4.48 8.42
CA ARG A 86 -13.77 3.06 8.48
C ARG A 86 -12.26 2.88 8.55
N GLN A 87 -11.48 3.68 7.80
CA GLN A 87 -10.01 3.64 7.86
C GLN A 87 -9.47 4.12 9.21
N CYS A 88 -10.03 5.18 9.79
CA CYS A 88 -9.66 5.67 11.12
C CYS A 88 -9.95 4.62 12.20
N ILE A 89 -11.11 3.97 12.14
CA ILE A 89 -11.43 2.86 13.06
C ILE A 89 -10.41 1.73 12.90
N ARG A 90 -10.08 1.31 11.66
CA ARG A 90 -9.07 0.27 11.41
C ARG A 90 -7.70 0.63 11.98
N ASN A 91 -7.26 1.87 11.77
CA ASN A 91 -5.98 2.34 12.29
C ASN A 91 -5.98 2.40 13.82
N ALA A 92 -7.08 2.86 14.44
CA ALA A 92 -7.24 2.88 15.89
C ALA A 92 -7.30 1.46 16.48
N SER A 93 -7.98 0.52 15.82
CA SER A 93 -8.00 -0.89 16.22
C SER A 93 -6.64 -1.54 16.06
N GLY A 94 -5.90 -1.24 15.00
CA GLY A 94 -4.52 -1.70 14.80
C GLY A 94 -3.56 -1.17 15.87
N ALA A 95 -3.74 0.09 16.31
CA ALA A 95 -2.97 0.68 17.39
C ALA A 95 -3.27 0.07 18.77
N LEU A 96 -4.44 -0.53 18.97
CA LEU A 96 -4.79 -1.29 20.18
C LEU A 96 -4.22 -2.71 20.17
N ASP A 97 -3.95 -3.26 18.97
CA ASP A 97 -3.39 -4.59 18.74
C ASP A 97 -1.86 -4.65 18.95
N ASP A 98 -1.18 -3.50 19.12
CA ASP A 98 0.22 -3.41 19.53
C ASP A 98 0.42 -3.72 21.03
N THR A 99 -0.66 -3.95 21.78
CA THR A 99 -0.59 -4.58 23.10
C THR A 99 -0.29 -6.07 22.91
N PRO A 100 0.75 -6.66 23.53
CA PRO A 100 1.19 -8.01 23.20
C PRO A 100 0.26 -9.04 23.84
N LEU A 101 -0.94 -9.24 23.28
CA LEU A 101 -1.67 -10.50 23.39
C LEU A 101 -1.52 -11.28 22.09
N LYS A 102 -0.33 -11.85 21.94
CA LYS A 102 -0.26 -13.20 21.39
C LYS A 102 -1.30 -14.05 22.12
N THR A 103 -1.90 -14.94 21.34
CA THR A 103 -2.72 -16.10 21.72
C THR A 103 -4.23 -15.86 21.69
N ILE A 104 -4.86 -16.67 20.84
CA ILE A 104 -6.31 -16.97 20.77
C ILE A 104 -7.14 -15.92 20.02
N ARG A 105 -7.30 -16.09 18.69
CA ARG A 105 -8.64 -16.35 18.10
C ARG A 105 -8.58 -16.54 16.57
N SER A 106 -9.12 -17.69 16.17
CA SER A 106 -9.69 -18.00 14.86
C SER A 106 -8.78 -18.31 13.67
N LYS A 107 -8.36 -19.58 13.66
CA LYS A 107 -8.81 -20.47 12.58
C LYS A 107 -10.32 -20.24 12.32
N LYS A 108 -10.70 -19.49 11.30
CA LYS A 108 -12.00 -19.67 10.64
C LYS A 108 -11.77 -19.64 9.14
N HIS A 109 -11.98 -20.81 8.57
CA HIS A 109 -11.98 -21.11 7.16
C HIS A 109 -13.13 -20.37 6.48
N GLU A 110 -12.85 -19.56 5.46
CA GLU A 110 -13.87 -19.13 4.50
C GLU A 110 -13.27 -19.02 3.09
N VAL A 111 -13.65 -20.04 2.30
CA VAL A 111 -13.81 -20.14 0.84
C VAL A 111 -13.04 -19.16 -0.06
N LYS A 112 -12.09 -19.73 -0.81
CA LYS A 112 -11.41 -19.14 -1.98
C LYS A 112 -12.27 -19.37 -3.24
N PRO A 113 -12.58 -18.30 -4.00
CA PRO A 113 -12.46 -18.40 -5.46
C PRO A 113 -11.36 -17.47 -6.01
N THR A 114 -10.37 -18.11 -6.63
CA THR A 114 -9.65 -17.72 -7.87
C THR A 114 -9.09 -16.29 -8.03
N GLU A 115 -7.78 -16.18 -7.72
CA GLU A 115 -6.64 -15.45 -8.36
C GLU A 115 -6.76 -14.03 -8.98
N PRO A 116 -5.66 -13.21 -8.98
CA PRO A 116 -4.26 -13.56 -8.77
C PRO A 116 -3.58 -12.80 -7.61
N ALA A 117 -3.39 -13.49 -6.49
CA ALA A 117 -2.50 -13.06 -5.39
C ALA A 117 -1.00 -13.17 -5.72
N ARG A 118 -0.65 -13.64 -6.94
CA ARG A 118 0.73 -13.93 -7.36
C ARG A 118 1.62 -12.68 -7.47
N SER A 119 1.04 -11.49 -7.67
CA SER A 119 1.83 -10.25 -7.85
C SER A 119 2.25 -9.58 -6.54
N ARG A 120 1.51 -9.77 -5.44
CA ARG A 120 1.82 -9.11 -4.15
C ARG A 120 2.85 -9.88 -3.32
N ALA A 121 2.86 -11.21 -3.41
CA ALA A 121 3.87 -12.05 -2.74
C ALA A 121 5.26 -11.86 -3.36
N ALA A 122 5.35 -11.78 -4.69
CA ALA A 122 6.62 -11.57 -5.39
C ALA A 122 7.27 -10.21 -5.03
N LYS A 123 6.47 -9.14 -4.89
CA LYS A 123 6.99 -7.82 -4.50
C LYS A 123 7.50 -7.77 -3.05
N ARG A 124 6.85 -8.47 -2.12
CA ARG A 124 7.29 -8.53 -0.71
C ARG A 124 8.60 -9.31 -0.51
N ALA A 125 8.83 -10.36 -1.31
CA ALA A 125 10.07 -11.13 -1.27
C ALA A 125 11.28 -10.33 -1.78
N ILE A 126 11.10 -9.51 -2.83
CA ILE A 126 12.17 -8.67 -3.39
C ILE A 126 12.56 -7.55 -2.42
N ILE A 127 11.59 -6.93 -1.73
CA ILE A 127 11.86 -5.87 -0.75
C ILE A 127 12.65 -6.40 0.45
N GLY A 128 12.30 -7.59 0.95
CA GLY A 128 13.03 -8.22 2.06
C GLY A 128 14.49 -8.50 1.71
N PHE A 129 14.74 -9.06 0.52
CA PHE A 129 16.11 -9.33 0.05
C PHE A 129 16.92 -8.04 -0.15
N GLN A 130 16.29 -6.99 -0.69
CA GLN A 130 16.95 -5.69 -0.91
C GLN A 130 17.36 -5.01 0.41
N MET A 131 16.54 -5.12 1.46
CA MET A 131 16.88 -4.58 2.78
C MET A 131 18.05 -5.33 3.42
N THR A 132 18.09 -6.67 3.33
CA THR A 132 19.24 -7.45 3.82
C THR A 132 20.52 -7.08 3.08
N LEU A 133 20.46 -6.91 1.76
CA LEU A 133 21.61 -6.50 0.95
C LEU A 133 22.11 -5.09 1.34
N LEU A 134 21.21 -4.13 1.54
CA LEU A 134 21.55 -2.78 1.99
C LEU A 134 22.20 -2.76 3.37
N VAL A 135 21.70 -3.58 4.30
CA VAL A 135 22.29 -3.71 5.65
C VAL A 135 23.69 -4.30 5.57
N LEU A 136 23.88 -5.38 4.80
CA LEU A 136 25.21 -5.97 4.60
C LEU A 136 26.17 -4.97 3.95
N LEU A 137 25.71 -4.23 2.93
CA LEU A 137 26.51 -3.19 2.27
C LEU A 137 26.86 -2.05 3.24
N ALA A 138 25.92 -1.61 4.07
CA ALA A 138 26.16 -0.57 5.07
C ALA A 138 27.18 -1.03 6.13
N ILE A 139 27.10 -2.28 6.58
CA ILE A 139 28.08 -2.87 7.51
C ILE A 139 29.46 -2.94 6.84
N ALA A 140 29.54 -3.36 5.58
CA ALA A 140 30.81 -3.39 4.83
C ALA A 140 31.40 -1.99 4.62
N ALA A 141 30.57 -0.99 4.30
CA ALA A 141 30.99 0.40 4.15
C ALA A 141 31.46 1.00 5.49
N LEU A 142 30.75 0.70 6.58
CA LEU A 142 31.13 1.11 7.93
C LEU A 142 32.44 0.45 8.36
N TRP A 143 32.63 -0.82 8.00
CA TRP A 143 33.88 -1.53 8.20
C TRP A 143 35.01 -0.82 7.47
N LEU A 144 34.91 -0.58 6.15
CA LEU A 144 35.90 0.19 5.37
C LEU A 144 36.20 1.58 5.97
N MET A 145 35.17 2.31 6.40
CA MET A 145 35.33 3.59 7.08
C MET A 145 36.13 3.48 8.37
N CYS A 146 35.93 2.41 9.16
CA CYS A 146 36.71 2.14 10.35
C CYS A 146 38.20 1.95 10.04
N GLY A 147 38.53 1.23 8.97
CA GLY A 147 39.91 1.05 8.51
C GLY A 147 40.55 2.36 8.05
N ILE A 148 39.80 3.21 7.34
CA ILE A 148 40.25 4.56 6.94
C ILE A 148 40.45 5.46 8.17
N LEU A 149 39.55 5.40 9.16
CA LEU A 149 39.66 6.21 10.38
C LEU A 149 40.87 5.80 11.22
N MET A 150 41.20 4.51 11.25
CA MET A 150 42.43 4.00 11.86
C MET A 150 43.68 4.52 11.12
N SER A 151 43.62 4.66 9.80
CA SER A 151 44.74 5.22 9.02
C SER A 151 45.05 6.69 9.38
N MET A 152 44.03 7.45 9.79
CA MET A 152 44.18 8.84 10.26
C MET A 152 44.66 8.97 11.71
N LYS A 153 45.08 7.87 12.36
CA LYS A 153 45.55 7.80 13.76
C LYS A 153 44.54 8.33 14.80
N TRP A 154 43.25 8.41 14.46
CA TRP A 154 42.20 8.87 15.37
C TRP A 154 41.79 7.83 16.42
N MET A 155 42.11 6.54 16.21
CA MET A 155 41.89 5.45 17.18
C MET A 155 43.07 4.47 17.21
N PRO A 156 43.29 3.78 18.34
CA PRO A 156 44.27 2.71 18.44
C PRO A 156 43.95 1.58 17.46
N TYR A 157 44.99 0.98 16.89
CA TYR A 157 44.87 -0.08 15.90
C TYR A 157 44.17 -1.30 16.50
N ALA A 158 42.95 -1.59 16.03
CA ALA A 158 42.23 -2.80 16.35
C ALA A 158 42.02 -3.59 15.06
N ASP A 159 42.59 -4.78 14.98
CA ASP A 159 42.48 -5.62 13.80
C ASP A 159 41.09 -6.27 13.75
N LEU A 160 40.16 -5.61 13.06
CA LEU A 160 38.80 -6.11 12.78
C LEU A 160 38.79 -7.20 11.69
N GLY A 161 39.87 -7.99 11.58
CA GLY A 161 40.04 -9.01 10.55
C GLY A 161 40.60 -8.48 9.23
N TYR A 162 41.20 -7.29 9.23
CA TYR A 162 41.88 -6.72 8.04
C TYR A 162 43.04 -7.59 7.61
N THR A 163 43.84 -8.12 8.55
CA THR A 163 44.99 -8.97 8.23
C THR A 163 44.55 -10.28 7.58
N TRP A 164 43.48 -10.89 8.08
CA TRP A 164 42.89 -12.10 7.50
C TRP A 164 42.25 -11.84 6.13
N PHE A 165 41.54 -10.73 5.96
CA PHE A 165 40.96 -10.33 4.68
C PHE A 165 42.05 -10.04 3.64
N ASN A 166 43.08 -9.28 4.03
CA ASN A 166 44.19 -8.94 3.16
C ASN A 166 44.90 -10.20 2.68
N ARG A 167 45.13 -11.15 3.59
CA ARG A 167 45.69 -12.46 3.27
C ARG A 167 44.82 -13.24 2.28
N THR A 168 43.52 -13.32 2.52
CA THR A 168 42.61 -14.14 1.72
C THR A 168 42.38 -13.59 0.31
N PHE A 169 42.33 -12.27 0.14
CA PHE A 169 42.03 -11.64 -1.16
C PHE A 169 43.29 -11.20 -1.93
N PHE A 170 44.38 -10.86 -1.26
CA PHE A 170 45.61 -10.38 -1.90
C PHE A 170 46.74 -11.42 -1.96
N GLU A 171 46.62 -12.63 -1.39
CA GLU A 171 47.57 -13.75 -1.65
C GLU A 171 47.39 -14.38 -3.05
N VAL A 172 46.54 -13.83 -3.93
CA VAL A 172 46.36 -14.32 -5.31
C VAL A 172 47.35 -13.66 -6.30
N PHE A 173 48.21 -12.75 -5.84
CA PHE A 173 49.36 -12.26 -6.62
C PHE A 173 50.66 -12.37 -5.83
#